data_AF-A0AA51S648-F1
#
_entry.id   AF-A0AA51S648-F1
#
_cell.length_a   1.000
_cell.length_b   1.000
_cell.length_c   1.000
_cell.angle_alpha   90.00
_cell.angle_beta   90.00
_cell.angle_gamma   90.00
#
_symmetry.space_group_name_H-M   'P 1'
#
loop_
_entity.id
_entity.type
_entity.pdbx_description
1 polymer ?
#
loop_
_entity_poly.entity_id
_entity_poly.type
_entity_poly.pdbx_seq_one_letter_code
_entity_poly.pdbx_strand_id
1 'polypeptide(L)'
;MKISEISSLDDIQEYKKASNLRDDIQKLIFPLKTEASSDEELLSIVEFLKVKWLGFKEGPFVSRQAEFIYYLSQLEGKQRNRAIGITDEHYEDTTIARKWYKEVSQLVHPDKGGDATAFNVLRKLYEVMVDVKEDEDE
;
A
#
# COMPACT_ATOMS: atom_id res chain seq x y z
N MET A 1 17.11 -11.80 14.51
CA MET A 1 16.22 -11.85 13.34
C MET A 1 14.79 -11.66 13.83
N LYS A 2 14.00 -10.83 13.16
CA LYS A 2 12.56 -10.67 13.43
C LYS A 2 11.75 -11.65 12.58
N ILE A 3 10.54 -11.99 13.01
CA ILE A 3 9.64 -12.86 12.22
C ILE A 3 9.36 -12.26 10.83
N SER A 4 9.25 -10.94 10.73
CA SER A 4 9.06 -10.22 9.47
C SER A 4 10.23 -10.34 8.48
N GLU A 5 11.40 -10.78 8.92
CA GLU A 5 12.60 -10.93 8.08
C GLU A 5 12.70 -12.34 7.47
N ILE A 6 11.99 -13.34 8.02
CA ILE A 6 12.05 -14.75 7.58
C ILE A 6 11.48 -14.91 6.17
N SER A 7 12.28 -15.40 5.23
CA SER A 7 11.92 -15.56 3.81
C SER A 7 12.21 -16.95 3.24
N SER A 8 12.81 -17.82 4.04
CA SER A 8 13.25 -19.15 3.63
C SER A 8 13.24 -20.14 4.79
N LEU A 9 13.38 -21.43 4.47
CA LEU A 9 13.55 -22.47 5.50
C LEU A 9 14.86 -22.30 6.28
N ASP A 10 15.92 -21.80 5.64
CA ASP A 10 17.19 -21.50 6.29
C ASP A 10 17.04 -20.39 7.34
N ASP A 11 16.23 -19.36 7.05
CA ASP A 11 15.90 -18.31 8.02
C ASP A 11 15.13 -18.88 9.23
N ILE A 12 14.27 -19.88 9.01
CA ILE A 12 13.57 -20.57 10.12
C ILE A 12 14.58 -21.33 10.98
N GLN A 13 15.53 -22.05 10.38
CA GLN A 13 16.56 -22.74 11.14
C GLN A 13 17.42 -21.75 11.94
N GLU A 14 17.76 -20.61 11.36
CA GLU A 14 18.52 -19.56 12.04
C GLU A 14 17.72 -18.95 13.21
N TYR A 15 16.45 -18.61 12.99
CA TYR A 15 15.57 -18.08 14.03
C TYR A 15 15.45 -19.04 15.22
N LYS A 16 15.31 -20.34 14.93
CA LYS A 16 15.17 -21.41 15.93
C LYS A 16 16.37 -21.57 16.86
N LYS A 17 17.55 -21.08 16.48
CA LYS A 17 18.74 -21.06 17.36
C LYS A 17 18.54 -20.13 18.56
N ALA A 18 17.67 -19.14 18.46
CA ALA A 18 17.44 -18.14 19.49
C ALA A 18 16.05 -18.22 20.15
N SER A 19 15.01 -18.69 19.45
CA SER A 19 13.64 -18.73 19.98
C SER A 19 12.77 -19.81 19.33
N ASN A 20 11.56 -20.04 19.85
CA ASN A 20 10.56 -20.92 19.25
C ASN A 20 9.62 -20.12 18.33
N LEU A 21 9.79 -20.29 17.01
CA LEU A 21 9.00 -19.59 16.00
C LEU A 21 7.48 -19.85 16.14
N ARG A 22 7.05 -21.08 16.43
CA ARG A 22 5.62 -21.42 16.56
C ARG A 22 4.99 -20.66 17.71
N ASP A 23 5.65 -20.66 18.87
CA ASP A 23 5.14 -19.98 20.06
C ASP A 23 5.11 -18.46 19.88
N ASP A 24 6.11 -17.89 19.21
CA ASP A 24 6.16 -16.46 18.95
C ASP A 24 5.11 -16.03 17.91
N ILE A 25 4.88 -16.82 16.86
CA ILE A 25 3.74 -16.63 15.95
C ILE A 25 2.43 -16.71 16.72
N GLN A 26 2.26 -17.71 17.60
CA GLN A 26 1.04 -17.90 18.37
C GLN A 26 0.75 -16.71 19.31
N LYS A 27 1.77 -16.11 19.91
CA LYS A 27 1.63 -14.86 20.69
C LYS A 27 1.22 -13.69 19.79
N LEU A 28 1.80 -13.60 18.60
CA LEU A 28 1.55 -12.51 17.65
C LEU A 28 0.12 -12.51 17.11
N ILE A 29 -0.45 -13.69 16.84
CA ILE A 29 -1.78 -13.83 16.22
C ILE A 29 -2.93 -14.00 17.21
N PHE A 30 -2.65 -14.04 18.52
CA PHE A 30 -3.69 -14.22 19.54
C PHE A 30 -4.82 -13.19 19.36
N PRO A 31 -6.11 -13.59 19.41
CA PRO A 31 -6.65 -14.86 19.90
C PRO A 31 -6.77 -16.00 18.86
N LEU A 32 -6.26 -15.80 17.64
CA LEU A 32 -6.24 -16.86 16.61
C LEU A 32 -5.25 -17.97 17.01
N LYS A 33 -5.37 -19.14 16.37
CA LYS A 33 -4.49 -20.29 16.63
C LYS A 33 -3.83 -20.78 15.36
N THR A 34 -2.64 -21.36 15.52
CA THR A 34 -1.93 -22.09 14.47
C THR A 34 -1.69 -23.54 14.87
N GLU A 35 -2.09 -24.45 13.97
CA GLU A 35 -1.81 -25.89 14.10
C GLU A 35 -0.56 -26.31 13.33
N ALA A 36 0.24 -25.35 12.84
CA ALA A 36 1.46 -25.64 12.08
C ALA A 36 2.41 -26.56 12.89
N SER A 37 2.83 -27.61 12.21
CA SER A 37 3.60 -28.72 12.74
C SER A 37 4.92 -28.93 11.98
N SER A 38 5.06 -28.34 10.79
CA SER A 38 6.32 -28.34 10.01
C SER A 38 6.85 -26.93 9.73
N ASP A 39 8.10 -26.85 9.27
CA ASP A 39 8.75 -25.57 8.95
C ASP A 39 8.21 -24.96 7.67
N GLU A 40 7.77 -25.79 6.72
CA GLU A 40 7.06 -25.35 5.53
C GLU A 40 5.70 -24.71 5.88
N GLU A 41 4.97 -25.29 6.82
CA GLU A 41 3.72 -24.72 7.32
C GLU A 41 3.96 -23.40 8.06
N LEU A 42 5.00 -23.33 8.90
CA LEU A 42 5.38 -22.09 9.58
C LEU A 42 5.81 -21.01 8.58
N LEU A 43 6.58 -21.35 7.55
CA LEU A 43 6.97 -20.42 6.50
C LEU A 43 5.75 -19.86 5.76
N SER A 44 4.82 -20.74 5.38
CA SER A 44 3.57 -20.36 4.71
C SER A 44 2.76 -19.38 5.55
N ILE A 45 2.71 -19.58 6.87
CA ILE A 45 2.04 -18.66 7.79
C ILE A 45 2.77 -17.32 7.86
N VAL A 46 4.09 -17.32 7.96
CA VAL A 46 4.87 -16.08 7.97
C VAL A 46 4.63 -15.27 6.69
N GLU A 47 4.66 -15.92 5.53
CA GLU A 47 4.37 -15.29 4.24
C GLU A 47 2.96 -14.70 4.21
N PHE A 48 1.96 -15.44 4.70
CA PHE A 48 0.60 -14.94 4.82
C PHE A 48 0.50 -13.72 5.73
N LEU A 49 1.15 -13.76 6.90
CA LEU A 49 1.18 -12.66 7.85
C LEU A 49 1.86 -11.42 7.27
N LYS A 50 2.93 -11.57 6.48
CA LYS A 50 3.58 -10.43 5.81
C LYS A 50 2.64 -9.68 4.88
N VAL A 51 1.73 -10.40 4.23
CA VAL A 51 0.76 -9.80 3.29
C VAL A 51 -0.45 -9.21 4.02
N LYS A 52 -0.93 -9.88 5.07
CA LYS A 52 -2.26 -9.60 5.66
C LYS A 52 -2.21 -9.00 7.06
N TRP A 53 -1.15 -9.19 7.83
CA TRP A 53 -1.05 -8.73 9.20
C TRP A 53 -0.51 -7.31 9.26
N LEU A 54 -1.27 -6.40 9.89
CA LEU A 54 -0.89 -5.00 9.98
C LEU A 54 0.47 -4.80 10.66
N GLY A 55 0.79 -5.64 11.67
CA GLY A 55 2.07 -5.55 12.38
C GLY A 55 3.30 -5.83 11.51
N PHE A 56 3.14 -6.40 10.32
CA PHE A 56 4.24 -6.65 9.37
C PHE A 56 4.23 -5.68 8.19
N LYS A 57 3.23 -4.80 8.08
CA LYS A 57 3.26 -3.75 7.07
C LYS A 57 4.27 -2.68 7.46
N GLU A 58 5.05 -2.24 6.49
CA GLU A 58 5.97 -1.13 6.67
C GLU A 58 5.25 0.22 6.58
N GLY A 59 5.77 1.19 7.32
CA GLY A 59 5.26 2.56 7.31
C GLY A 59 4.05 2.79 8.21
N PRO A 60 3.56 4.04 8.27
CA PRO A 60 2.54 4.45 9.21
C PRO A 60 1.10 4.11 8.75
N PHE A 61 0.93 3.64 7.52
CA PHE A 61 -0.39 3.47 6.91
C PHE A 61 -0.88 2.02 6.96
N VAL A 62 -2.15 1.87 7.33
CA VAL A 62 -2.81 0.56 7.43
C VAL A 62 -3.10 -0.08 6.07
N SER A 63 -3.18 0.74 5.01
CA SER A 63 -3.41 0.32 3.63
C SER A 63 -2.95 1.38 2.64
N ARG A 64 -2.74 0.96 1.39
CA ARG A 64 -2.47 1.87 0.26
C ARG A 64 -3.60 2.88 0.03
N GLN A 65 -4.84 2.48 0.31
CA GLN A 65 -5.99 3.38 0.25
C GLN A 65 -5.92 4.47 1.32
N ALA A 66 -5.62 4.12 2.57
CA ALA A 66 -5.45 5.10 3.64
C ALA A 66 -4.29 6.06 3.35
N GLU A 67 -3.20 5.54 2.78
CA GLU A 67 -2.05 6.31 2.33
C GLU A 67 -2.44 7.34 1.25
N PHE A 68 -3.12 6.92 0.18
CA PHE A 68 -3.53 7.84 -0.90
C PHE A 68 -4.57 8.87 -0.44
N ILE A 69 -5.50 8.49 0.43
CA ILE A 69 -6.44 9.43 1.06
C ILE A 69 -5.66 10.48 1.85
N TYR A 70 -4.67 10.07 2.66
CA TYR A 70 -3.84 10.98 3.41
C TYR A 70 -3.06 11.93 2.49
N TYR A 71 -2.39 11.41 1.46
CA TYR A 71 -1.63 12.25 0.52
C TYR A 71 -2.51 13.29 -0.18
N LEU A 72 -3.70 12.91 -0.63
CA LEU A 72 -4.61 13.82 -1.33
C LEU A 72 -5.32 14.82 -0.41
N SER A 73 -5.49 14.50 0.87
CA SER A 73 -6.22 15.36 1.82
C SER A 73 -5.32 16.23 2.71
N GLN A 74 -4.08 15.80 2.99
CA GLN A 74 -3.18 16.47 3.94
C GLN A 74 -1.93 17.06 3.30
N LEU A 75 -1.52 16.59 2.11
CA LEU A 75 -0.37 17.13 1.41
C LEU A 75 -0.79 18.06 0.28
N GLU A 76 0.09 19.00 -0.05
CA GLU A 76 -0.15 19.97 -1.12
C GLU A 76 1.02 20.07 -2.10
N GLY A 77 0.73 20.64 -3.28
CA GLY A 77 1.72 20.98 -4.30
C GLY A 77 2.67 19.84 -4.66
N LYS A 78 3.97 20.15 -4.73
CA LYS A 78 5.02 19.21 -5.16
C LYS A 78 5.16 17.99 -4.27
N GLN A 79 4.90 18.11 -2.96
CA GLN A 79 5.01 16.98 -2.03
C GLN A 79 3.91 15.95 -2.29
N ARG A 80 2.66 16.41 -2.41
CA ARG A 80 1.53 15.56 -2.82
C ARG A 80 1.80 14.91 -4.18
N ASN A 81 2.16 15.72 -5.18
CA ASN A 81 2.37 15.24 -6.55
C ASN A 81 3.43 14.13 -6.58
N ARG A 82 4.55 14.32 -5.88
CA ARG A 82 5.58 13.27 -5.74
C ARG A 82 5.02 12.03 -5.02
N ALA A 83 4.27 12.19 -3.94
CA ALA A 83 3.73 11.09 -3.16
C ALA A 83 2.71 10.23 -3.92
N ILE A 84 1.93 10.84 -4.83
CA ILE A 84 0.93 10.13 -5.66
C ILE A 84 1.41 9.80 -7.08
N GLY A 85 2.70 10.03 -7.36
CA GLY A 85 3.35 9.61 -8.61
C GLY A 85 3.02 10.45 -9.84
N ILE A 86 2.63 11.72 -9.68
CA ILE A 86 2.47 12.63 -10.82
C ILE A 86 3.85 12.99 -11.38
N THR A 87 3.98 12.88 -12.70
CA THR A 87 5.16 13.23 -13.50
C THR A 87 4.77 14.16 -14.64
N ASP A 88 5.76 14.75 -15.31
CA ASP A 88 5.53 15.64 -16.46
C ASP A 88 4.78 14.92 -17.60
N GLU A 89 4.99 13.61 -17.79
CA GLU A 89 4.25 12.78 -18.74
C GLU A 89 2.72 12.82 -18.55
N HIS A 90 2.25 13.04 -17.32
CA HIS A 90 0.81 13.16 -17.05
C HIS A 90 0.22 14.46 -17.60
N TYR A 91 1.03 15.50 -17.75
CA TYR A 91 0.62 16.76 -18.37
C TYR A 91 0.79 16.69 -19.90
N GLU A 92 1.75 15.91 -20.39
CA GLU A 92 2.04 15.76 -21.82
C GLU A 92 1.17 14.72 -22.54
N ASP A 93 0.62 13.70 -21.84
CA ASP A 93 -0.20 12.64 -22.43
C ASP A 93 -1.50 12.40 -21.64
N THR A 94 -2.63 12.70 -22.28
CA THR A 94 -3.99 12.53 -21.74
C THR A 94 -4.33 11.06 -21.49
N THR A 95 -3.73 10.14 -22.24
CA THR A 95 -3.90 8.69 -22.04
C THR A 95 -3.26 8.25 -20.73
N ILE A 96 -2.05 8.74 -20.45
CA ILE A 96 -1.33 8.48 -19.20
C ILE A 96 -2.09 9.11 -18.03
N ALA A 97 -2.49 10.38 -18.16
CA ALA A 97 -3.28 11.09 -17.15
C ALA A 97 -4.57 10.34 -16.81
N ARG A 98 -5.32 9.89 -17.83
CA ARG A 98 -6.60 9.18 -17.65
C ARG A 98 -6.42 7.83 -16.99
N LYS A 99 -5.36 7.09 -17.36
CA LYS A 99 -5.04 5.80 -16.74
C LYS A 99 -4.72 5.99 -15.25
N TRP A 100 -3.83 6.93 -14.93
CA TRP A 100 -3.51 7.30 -13.56
C TRP A 100 -4.75 7.70 -12.76
N TYR A 101 -5.57 8.61 -13.30
CA TYR A 101 -6.79 9.05 -12.64
C TYR A 101 -7.74 7.89 -12.33
N LYS A 102 -7.92 6.96 -13.29
CA LYS A 102 -8.77 5.78 -13.09
C LYS A 102 -8.25 4.87 -11.99
N GLU A 103 -6.93 4.63 -11.94
CA GLU A 103 -6.27 3.81 -10.93
C GLU A 103 -6.41 4.43 -9.54
N VAL A 104 -6.08 5.72 -9.39
CA VAL A 104 -6.18 6.42 -8.09
C VAL A 104 -7.64 6.57 -7.64
N SER A 105 -8.57 6.77 -8.57
CA SER A 105 -10.01 6.80 -8.26
C SER A 105 -10.50 5.51 -7.62
N GLN A 106 -9.95 4.34 -7.96
CA GLN A 106 -10.33 3.09 -7.29
C GLN A 106 -9.99 3.09 -5.80
N LEU A 107 -8.96 3.84 -5.40
CA LEU A 107 -8.48 3.92 -4.03
C LEU A 107 -9.26 4.96 -3.22
N VAL A 108 -9.62 6.10 -3.82
CA VAL A 108 -10.12 7.25 -3.05
C VAL A 108 -11.60 7.58 -3.25
N HIS A 109 -12.30 6.89 -4.16
CA HIS A 109 -13.73 7.13 -4.37
C HIS A 109 -14.55 6.75 -3.11
N PRO A 110 -15.49 7.60 -2.63
CA PRO A 110 -16.30 7.35 -1.43
C PRO A 110 -17.00 5.99 -1.42
N ASP A 111 -17.62 5.60 -2.54
CA ASP A 111 -18.30 4.30 -2.68
C ASP A 111 -17.38 3.07 -2.50
N LYS A 112 -16.06 3.26 -2.48
CA LYS A 112 -15.06 2.19 -2.28
C LYS A 112 -14.36 2.30 -0.92
N GLY A 113 -14.97 3.02 0.02
CA GLY A 113 -14.38 3.32 1.33
C GLY A 113 -13.34 4.44 1.27
N GLY A 114 -13.34 5.21 0.18
CA GLY A 114 -12.51 6.39 0.03
C GLY A 114 -13.03 7.61 0.79
N ASP A 115 -12.51 8.78 0.45
CA ASP A 115 -12.90 10.05 1.08
C ASP A 115 -13.28 11.07 0.01
N ALA A 116 -14.40 11.78 0.24
CA ALA A 116 -14.93 12.73 -0.73
C ALA A 116 -14.00 13.92 -0.96
N THR A 117 -13.28 14.36 0.07
CA THR A 117 -12.31 15.46 -0.05
C THR A 117 -11.12 15.02 -0.91
N ALA A 118 -10.55 13.86 -0.60
CA ALA A 118 -9.46 13.27 -1.39
C ALA A 118 -9.86 13.07 -2.86
N PHE A 119 -11.06 12.55 -3.11
CA PHE A 119 -11.57 12.36 -4.47
C PHE A 119 -11.77 13.68 -5.23
N ASN A 120 -12.27 14.72 -4.56
CA ASN A 120 -12.41 16.04 -5.17
C ASN A 120 -11.05 16.68 -5.50
N VAL A 121 -10.04 16.50 -4.65
CA VAL A 121 -8.67 16.95 -4.94
C VAL A 121 -8.10 16.20 -6.14
N LEU A 122 -8.28 14.88 -6.20
CA LEU A 122 -7.87 14.07 -7.34
C LEU A 122 -8.51 14.57 -8.64
N ARG A 123 -9.82 14.85 -8.64
CA ARG A 123 -10.54 15.35 -9.81
C ARG A 123 -9.96 16.68 -10.31
N LYS A 124 -9.72 17.64 -9.40
CA LYS A 124 -9.09 18.93 -9.76
C LYS A 124 -7.70 18.77 -10.35
N LEU A 125 -6.90 17.82 -9.86
CA LEU A 125 -5.57 17.57 -10.42
C LEU A 125 -5.66 17.04 -11.84
N TYR A 126 -6.61 16.14 -12.09
CA TYR A 126 -6.85 15.61 -13.42
C TYR A 126 -7.38 16.66 -14.39
N GLU A 127 -8.32 17.52 -13.96
CA GLU A 127 -8.81 18.67 -14.73
C GLU A 127 -7.63 19.55 -15.21
N VAL A 128 -6.72 19.93 -14.29
CA VAL A 128 -5.53 20.71 -14.66
C VAL A 128 -4.61 19.99 -15.66
N MET A 129 -4.53 18.66 -15.63
CA MET A 129 -3.70 17.91 -16.58
C MET A 129 -4.30 17.90 -17.99
N VAL A 130 -5.63 17.94 -18.11
CA VAL A 130 -6.31 17.85 -19.41
C VAL A 130 -6.67 19.21 -19.98
N ASP A 131 -6.95 20.21 -19.14
CA ASP A 131 -7.24 21.59 -19.55
C ASP A 131 -6.04 22.23 -20.25
N VAL A 132 -4.80 21.92 -19.82
CA VAL A 132 -3.56 22.41 -20.47
C VAL A 132 -3.48 22.02 -21.95
N LYS A 133 -4.19 20.97 -22.39
CA LYS A 133 -4.17 20.54 -23.78
C LYS A 133 -5.15 21.27 -24.69
N GLU A 134 -6.28 21.76 -24.15
CA GLU A 134 -7.26 22.46 -24.98
C GLU A 134 -6.75 23.84 -25.43
N ASP A 135 -5.83 24.45 -24.68
CA ASP A 135 -5.22 25.75 -25.00
C ASP A 135 -4.02 25.67 -25.97
N GLU A 136 -3.45 24.48 -26.22
CA GLU A 136 -2.31 24.29 -27.15
C GLU A 136 -2.75 23.94 -28.59
N ASP A 137 -4.04 23.60 -28.78
CA ASP A 137 -4.63 23.21 -30.06
C ASP A 137 -5.42 24.36 -30.76
N GLU A 138 -5.41 25.59 -30.22
CA GLU A 138 -5.96 26.83 -30.83
C GLU A 138 -4.89 27.74 -31.45
#